data_AF-A0A7W3U247-F1
#
_entry.id   AF-A0A7W3U247-F1
#
_cell.length_a   1.000
_cell.length_b   1.000
_cell.length_c   1.000
_cell.angle_alpha   90.00
_cell.angle_beta   90.00
_cell.angle_gamma   90.00
#
_symmetry.space_group_name_H-M   'P 1'
#
loop_
_entity.id
_entity.type
_entity.pdbx_description
1 polymer ?
#
loop_
_entity_poly.entity_id
_entity_poly.type
_entity_poly.pdbx_seq_one_letter_code
_entity_poly.pdbx_strand_id
1 'polypeptide(L)' 'MSRKFRLLPIIALLSLTACATMAGASIGGGIGSMSGHTGSGMMIGAGVGTMVEILDD' A
#
# COMPACT_ATOMS: atom_id res chain seq x y z
N MET A 1 6.33 -26.90 -19.13
CA MET A 1 5.66 -26.43 -17.89
C MET A 1 5.68 -24.91 -17.87
N SER A 2 4.51 -24.31 -18.00
CA SER A 2 4.27 -22.97 -18.51
C SER A 2 4.72 -21.88 -17.54
N ARG A 3 5.72 -21.06 -17.92
CA ARG A 3 6.24 -19.91 -17.14
C ARG A 3 5.13 -19.00 -16.56
N LYS A 4 3.95 -18.99 -17.20
CA LYS A 4 2.73 -18.28 -16.81
C LYS A 4 2.22 -18.63 -15.39
N PHE A 5 2.38 -19.88 -14.95
CA PHE A 5 1.87 -20.32 -13.64
C PHE A 5 2.69 -19.78 -12.45
N ARG A 6 3.93 -19.34 -12.71
CA ARG A 6 4.86 -18.83 -11.68
C ARG A 6 4.64 -17.34 -11.35
N LEU A 7 3.92 -16.60 -12.19
CA LEU A 7 3.62 -15.18 -12.02
C LEU A 7 2.34 -14.93 -11.22
N LEU A 8 1.46 -15.94 -11.12
CA LEU A 8 0.21 -15.85 -10.37
C LEU A 8 0.37 -15.38 -8.91
N PRO A 9 1.31 -15.93 -8.11
CA PRO A 9 1.46 -15.49 -6.72
C PRO A 9 2.02 -14.07 -6.62
N ILE A 10 2.88 -13.65 -7.55
CA ILE A 10 3.47 -12.30 -7.56
C ILE A 10 2.39 -11.26 -7.82
N ILE A 11 1.48 -11.53 -8.75
CA ILE A 11 0.37 -10.61 -9.07
C ILE A 11 -0.62 -10.50 -7.91
N ALA A 12 -0.88 -11.62 -7.21
CA ALA A 12 -1.72 -11.62 -6.01
C ALA A 12 -1.12 -10.75 -4.90
N LEU A 13 0.19 -10.92 -4.62
CA LEU A 13 0.92 -10.10 -3.64
C LEU A 13 0.95 -8.61 -4.02
N LEU A 14 1.12 -8.27 -5.31
CA LEU A 14 1.06 -6.89 -5.77
C LEU A 14 -0.33 -6.26 -5.62
N SER A 15 -1.39 -7.06 -5.77
CA SER A 15 -2.77 -6.56 -5.65
C SER A 15 -3.15 -6.29 -4.20
N LEU A 16 -2.70 -7.17 -3.29
CA LEU A 16 -2.88 -7.01 -1.84
C LEU A 16 -2.13 -5.77 -1.32
N THR A 17 -0.83 -5.66 -1.64
CA THR A 17 -0.02 -4.50 -1.23
C THR A 17 -0.55 -3.19 -1.79
N ALA A 18 -1.07 -3.17 -3.03
CA ALA A 18 -1.68 -1.98 -3.61
C ALA A 18 -2.96 -1.55 -2.87
N CYS A 19 -3.74 -2.50 -2.37
CA CYS A 19 -4.94 -2.22 -1.59
C CYS A 19 -4.60 -1.62 -0.23
N ALA A 20 -3.65 -2.23 0.49
CA ALA A 20 -3.15 -1.73 1.78
C ALA A 20 -2.49 -0.34 1.63
N THR A 21 -1.73 -0.13 0.56
CA THR A 21 -1.11 1.17 0.24
C THR A 21 -2.15 2.25 -0.03
N MET A 22 -3.20 1.95 -0.80
CA MET A 22 -4.29 2.91 -1.06
C MET A 22 -5.07 3.24 0.21
N ALA A 23 -5.38 2.25 1.04
CA ALA A 23 -6.02 2.47 2.32
C ALA A 23 -5.15 3.36 3.22
N GLY A 24 -3.86 3.03 3.36
CA GLY A 24 -2.89 3.82 4.11
C GLY A 24 -2.75 5.25 3.58
N ALA A 25 -2.66 5.42 2.26
CA ALA A 25 -2.58 6.73 1.61
C ALA A 25 -3.83 7.59 1.87
N SER A 26 -5.02 6.98 1.85
CA SER A 26 -6.28 7.69 2.11
C SER A 26 -6.37 8.17 3.57
N ILE A 27 -5.96 7.32 4.53
CA ILE A 27 -5.95 7.64 5.95
C ILE A 27 -4.87 8.69 6.23
N GLY A 28 -3.65 8.48 5.75
CA GLY A 28 -2.55 9.43 5.87
C GLY A 28 -2.85 10.77 5.19
N GLY A 29 -3.54 10.76 4.05
CA GLY A 29 -4.02 11.96 3.38
C GLY A 29 -5.07 12.71 4.18
N GLY A 30 -6.00 11.99 4.84
CA GLY A 30 -6.95 12.57 5.78
C GLY A 30 -6.27 13.27 6.94
N ILE A 31 -5.34 12.58 7.63
CA ILE A 31 -4.59 13.14 8.77
C ILE A 31 -3.71 14.31 8.30
N GLY A 32 -3.03 14.16 7.16
CA GLY A 32 -2.22 15.20 6.54
C GLY A 32 -3.04 16.43 6.17
N SER A 33 -4.27 16.26 5.70
CA SER A 33 -5.16 17.38 5.37
C SER A 33 -5.55 18.20 6.58
N MET A 34 -5.76 17.55 7.73
CA MET A 34 -6.00 18.25 9.00
C MET A 34 -4.76 19.01 9.49
N SER A 35 -3.57 18.51 9.18
CA SER A 35 -2.30 19.14 9.55
C SER A 35 -1.80 20.17 8.53
N GLY A 36 -2.53 20.43 7.44
CA GLY A 36 -2.09 21.32 6.34
C GLY A 36 -1.00 20.73 5.43
N HIS A 37 -0.71 19.44 5.57
CA HIS A 37 0.34 18.70 4.86
C HIS A 37 -0.22 17.44 4.20
N THR A 38 -1.28 17.58 3.38
CA THR A 38 -1.99 16.47 2.72
C THR A 38 -1.07 15.55 1.93
N GLY A 39 -0.16 16.10 1.12
CA GLY A 39 0.74 15.32 0.27
C GLY A 39 1.74 14.49 1.07
N SER A 40 2.33 15.08 2.12
CA SER A 40 3.23 14.37 3.03
C SER A 40 2.49 13.28 3.80
N GLY A 41 1.27 13.57 4.26
CA GLY A 41 0.42 12.59 4.95
C GLY A 41 0.05 11.41 4.05
N MET A 42 -0.31 11.65 2.79
CA MET A 42 -0.56 10.58 1.81
C MET A 42 0.68 9.69 1.60
N MET A 43 1.86 10.29 1.45
CA MET A 43 3.11 9.53 1.27
C MET A 43 3.46 8.70 2.51
N ILE A 44 3.34 9.28 3.71
CA ILE A 44 3.61 8.56 4.95
C ILE A 44 2.61 7.42 5.12
N GLY A 45 1.33 7.68 4.90
CA GLY A 45 0.29 6.65 4.97
C GLY A 45 0.48 5.53 3.95
N ALA A 46 0.86 5.87 2.72
CA ALA A 46 1.20 4.88 1.69
C ALA A 46 2.41 4.03 2.12
N GLY A 47 3.47 4.66 2.62
CA GLY A 47 4.67 3.97 3.08
C GLY A 47 4.42 3.06 4.28
N VAL A 48 3.64 3.52 5.27
CA VAL A 48 3.24 2.69 6.42
C VAL A 48 2.35 1.53 5.95
N GLY A 49 1.42 1.77 5.02
CA GLY A 49 0.59 0.71 4.43
C GLY A 49 1.41 -0.40 3.77
N THR A 50 2.50 -0.06 3.08
CA THR A 50 3.42 -1.08 2.54
C THR A 50 4.21 -1.84 3.61
N MET A 51 4.58 -1.18 4.71
CA MET A 51 5.36 -1.79 5.79
C MET A 51 4.51 -2.74 6.63
N VAL A 52 3.26 -2.38 6.91
CA VAL A 52 2.34 -3.22 7.67
C VAL A 52 2.00 -4.49 6.89
N GLU A 53 1.75 -4.38 5.58
CA GLU A 53 1.52 -5.55 4.72
C GLU A 53 2.71 -6.52 4.71
N ILE A 54 3.95 -5.99 4.75
CA ILE A 54 5.17 -6.81 4.82
C ILE A 54 5.33 -7.50 6.18
N LEU A 55 4.71 -6.98 7.24
CA LEU A 55 4.80 -7.51 8.62
C LEU A 55 3.64 -8.45 8.98
N ASP A 56 2.51 -8.38 8.26
CA ASP A 56 1.32 -9.20 8.48
C ASP A 56 1.35 -10.54 7.71
N ASP A 57 2.27 -10.68 6.73
CA ASP A 57 2.61 -11.92 5.99
C ASP A 57 3.84 -12.64 6.59
#